data_AF-A0A9D8XRZ2-F1
#
_entry.id   AF-A0A9D8XRZ2-F1
#
_cell.length_a   1.000
_cell.length_b   1.000
_cell.length_c   1.000
_cell.angle_alpha   90.00
_cell.angle_beta   90.00
_cell.angle_gamma   90.00
#
_symmetry.space_group_name_H-M   'P 1'
#
loop_
_entity.id
_entity.type
_entity.pdbx_description
1 polymer ?
#
loop_
_entity_poly.entity_id
_entity_poly.type
_entity_poly.pdbx_seq_one_letter_code
_entity_poly.pdbx_strand_id
1 'polypeptide(L)'
;NEDAFRNCSSLTQIDMPEGLTSIGTEAFSGCSSLKEITITKLIRRIEGSTFIACTNLETVVFEGPVQDISSNAFYRCRNLKTFTISQDFWVFASEDAFAECYVDKCELRVPYGRKAKYEQHEFWKTFGSIVEIVEARENVCEAVDLGLSVKWATCNVGAYSPEEPGRYFAWGETEDKFEYYWSNYKYCNGSKTTLTKYNTDSNYGIVDNKTTLDLSDDAARANWGGAWRMPTYNEWDELKNSCTWTWTTQNGVNGYKVTSKTNGNSIFLPAAGYRDGTSVYSVGSRGCYWSSSLHESYPYYAYYLRFNSGTVGWSYNNRYYGHTVRAVCL
;
A
#
# COMPACT_ATOMS: atom_id res chain seq x y z
N ASN A 1 6.35 -8.89 27.71
CA ASN A 1 7.31 -9.09 28.81
C ASN A 1 8.67 -9.41 28.25
N GLU A 2 9.70 -8.87 28.88
CA GLU A 2 11.10 -9.24 28.62
C GLU A 2 11.34 -10.70 29.06
N ASP A 3 12.27 -11.38 28.40
CA ASP A 3 12.75 -12.75 28.72
C ASP A 3 11.67 -13.85 28.84
N ALA A 4 10.44 -13.61 28.35
CA ALA A 4 9.26 -14.44 28.65
C ALA A 4 9.43 -15.95 28.40
N PHE A 5 10.14 -16.30 27.32
CA PHE A 5 10.46 -17.67 26.91
C PHE A 5 11.98 -17.86 26.73
N ARG A 6 12.80 -17.06 27.43
CA ARG A 6 14.26 -17.16 27.30
C ARG A 6 14.76 -18.55 27.69
N ASN A 7 15.61 -19.12 26.84
CA ASN A 7 16.20 -20.45 26.93
C ASN A 7 15.17 -21.59 26.98
N CYS A 8 13.95 -21.39 26.49
CA CYS A 8 12.99 -22.47 26.25
C CYS A 8 13.46 -23.30 25.04
N SER A 9 14.57 -24.03 25.20
CA SER A 9 15.24 -24.79 24.13
C SER A 9 14.41 -25.93 23.56
N SER A 10 13.32 -26.33 24.22
CA SER A 10 12.35 -27.32 23.75
C SER A 10 11.12 -26.72 23.07
N LEU A 11 10.98 -25.38 23.03
CA LEU A 11 9.87 -24.71 22.36
C LEU A 11 10.03 -24.86 20.84
N THR A 12 9.11 -25.57 20.18
CA THR A 12 9.17 -25.84 18.74
C THR A 12 8.27 -24.93 17.91
N GLN A 13 7.19 -24.42 18.50
CA GLN A 13 6.18 -23.58 17.88
C GLN A 13 5.61 -22.63 18.94
N ILE A 14 5.18 -21.46 18.51
CA ILE A 14 4.36 -20.55 19.31
C ILE A 14 3.27 -19.92 18.44
N ASP A 15 2.03 -19.99 18.92
CA ASP A 15 0.92 -19.24 18.33
C ASP A 15 0.79 -17.91 19.07
N MET A 16 0.89 -16.81 18.33
CA MET A 16 0.76 -15.47 18.91
C MET A 16 -0.72 -15.19 19.22
N PRO A 17 -1.07 -14.80 20.45
CA PRO A 17 -2.46 -14.55 20.81
C PRO A 17 -3.05 -13.37 20.02
N GLU A 18 -4.33 -13.47 19.69
CA GLU A 18 -5.09 -12.40 19.08
C GLU A 18 -5.09 -11.17 20.02
N GLY A 19 -4.73 -9.99 19.50
CA GLY A 19 -4.62 -8.78 20.31
C GLY A 19 -3.26 -8.52 20.94
N LEU A 20 -2.24 -9.37 20.73
CA LEU A 20 -0.88 -9.09 21.20
C LEU A 20 -0.30 -7.83 20.51
N THR A 21 0.04 -6.81 21.29
CA THR A 21 0.53 -5.52 20.78
C THR A 21 2.04 -5.33 20.89
N SER A 22 2.74 -6.16 21.67
CA SER A 22 4.18 -6.03 21.92
C SER A 22 4.84 -7.36 22.31
N ILE A 23 6.10 -7.55 21.90
CA ILE A 23 7.00 -8.61 22.37
C ILE A 23 8.18 -7.91 23.07
N GLY A 24 8.58 -8.40 24.25
CA GLY A 24 9.67 -7.76 25.00
C GLY A 24 11.05 -8.17 24.51
N THR A 25 12.05 -7.38 24.92
CA THR A 25 13.48 -7.67 24.75
C THR A 25 13.82 -9.09 25.21
N GLU A 26 14.62 -9.81 24.42
CA GLU A 26 15.04 -11.19 24.70
C GLU A 26 13.92 -12.22 24.93
N ALA A 27 12.66 -11.91 24.57
CA ALA A 27 11.52 -12.77 24.90
C ALA A 27 11.64 -14.22 24.39
N PHE A 28 12.36 -14.45 23.30
CA PHE A 28 12.60 -15.79 22.73
C PHE A 28 14.11 -16.10 22.60
N SER A 29 14.95 -15.38 23.34
CA SER A 29 16.39 -15.58 23.39
C SER A 29 16.73 -17.04 23.71
N GLY A 30 17.48 -17.73 22.86
CA GLY A 30 17.91 -19.11 23.07
C GLY A 30 16.83 -20.18 22.88
N CYS A 31 15.69 -19.86 22.24
CA CYS A 31 14.68 -20.84 21.81
C CYS A 31 15.19 -21.68 20.63
N SER A 32 16.22 -22.50 20.87
CA SER A 32 17.00 -23.17 19.84
C SER A 32 16.23 -24.23 19.02
N SER A 33 15.07 -24.70 19.49
CA SER A 33 14.20 -25.63 18.73
C SER A 33 13.07 -24.95 17.96
N LEU A 34 12.88 -23.63 18.12
CA LEU A 34 11.83 -22.90 17.41
C LEU A 34 12.15 -22.89 15.93
N LYS A 35 11.23 -23.39 15.09
CA LYS A 35 11.46 -23.55 13.65
C LYS A 35 10.84 -22.43 12.82
N GLU A 36 9.71 -21.94 13.25
CA GLU A 36 8.95 -20.92 12.53
C GLU A 36 8.29 -19.97 13.51
N ILE A 37 8.07 -18.74 13.05
CA ILE A 37 7.30 -17.77 13.80
C ILE A 37 6.54 -16.83 12.88
N THR A 38 5.28 -16.62 13.23
CA THR A 38 4.41 -15.63 12.59
C THR A 38 4.12 -14.49 13.57
N ILE A 39 4.52 -13.27 13.19
CA ILE A 39 4.30 -12.05 13.96
C ILE A 39 2.99 -11.39 13.48
N THR A 40 1.99 -11.35 14.36
CA THR A 40 0.59 -11.03 14.05
C THR A 40 0.26 -9.53 14.04
N LYS A 41 -1.01 -9.22 13.69
CA LYS A 41 -1.55 -7.97 13.13
C LYS A 41 -1.40 -6.65 13.93
N LEU A 42 -0.68 -6.57 15.05
CA LEU A 42 -0.61 -5.34 15.85
C LEU A 42 0.80 -4.94 16.30
N ILE A 43 1.77 -5.84 16.16
CA ILE A 43 3.15 -5.60 16.60
C ILE A 43 3.83 -4.63 15.62
N ARG A 44 4.34 -3.52 16.17
CA ARG A 44 5.02 -2.46 15.39
C ARG A 44 6.53 -2.60 15.39
N ARG A 45 7.11 -3.25 16.40
CA ARG A 45 8.54 -3.32 16.62
C ARG A 45 8.94 -4.70 17.11
N ILE A 46 10.06 -5.20 16.60
CA ILE A 46 10.80 -6.31 17.19
C ILE A 46 11.94 -5.71 18.01
N GLU A 47 11.88 -5.91 19.33
CA GLU A 47 12.85 -5.35 20.26
C GLU A 47 14.22 -6.02 20.12
N GLY A 48 15.23 -5.40 20.73
CA GLY A 48 16.60 -5.90 20.68
C GLY A 48 16.72 -7.34 21.21
N SER A 49 17.56 -8.14 20.55
CA SER A 49 17.85 -9.53 20.95
C SER A 49 16.62 -10.46 21.08
N THR A 50 15.44 -10.09 20.56
CA THR A 50 14.18 -10.84 20.80
C THR A 50 14.30 -12.34 20.47
N PHE A 51 14.94 -12.68 19.35
CA PHE A 51 15.13 -14.06 18.84
C PHE A 51 16.60 -14.48 18.81
N ILE A 52 17.47 -13.86 19.61
CA ILE A 52 18.89 -14.20 19.65
C ILE A 52 19.11 -15.70 19.85
N ALA A 53 20.00 -16.30 19.06
CA ALA A 53 20.35 -17.72 19.12
C ALA A 53 19.16 -18.70 18.99
N CYS A 54 18.08 -18.32 18.30
CA CYS A 54 17.08 -19.28 17.81
C CYS A 54 17.65 -20.06 16.62
N THR A 55 18.60 -20.95 16.89
CA THR A 55 19.48 -21.54 15.86
C THR A 55 18.76 -22.40 14.85
N ASN A 56 17.58 -22.97 15.15
CA ASN A 56 16.77 -23.73 14.20
C ASN A 56 15.65 -22.92 13.55
N LEU A 57 15.57 -21.61 13.77
CA LEU A 57 14.55 -20.76 13.16
C LEU A 57 14.79 -20.68 11.66
N GLU A 58 13.90 -21.29 10.88
CA GLU A 58 13.98 -21.37 9.42
C GLU A 58 13.09 -20.34 8.74
N THR A 59 11.92 -20.07 9.31
CA THR A 59 10.91 -19.21 8.70
C THR A 59 10.46 -18.11 9.66
N VAL A 60 10.47 -16.87 9.18
CA VAL A 60 9.87 -15.73 9.88
C VAL A 60 8.87 -15.07 8.95
N VAL A 61 7.63 -14.89 9.44
CA VAL A 61 6.56 -14.22 8.70
C VAL A 61 6.07 -13.01 9.49
N PHE A 62 6.16 -11.83 8.90
CA PHE A 62 5.54 -10.62 9.43
C PHE A 62 4.20 -10.40 8.71
N GLU A 63 3.11 -10.72 9.41
CA GLU A 63 1.74 -10.38 8.98
C GLU A 63 1.27 -9.06 9.61
N GLY A 64 1.91 -8.65 10.70
CA GLY A 64 1.68 -7.39 11.37
C GLY A 64 2.41 -6.21 10.73
N PRO A 65 2.01 -4.98 11.09
CA PRO A 65 2.61 -3.77 10.56
C PRO A 65 3.92 -3.43 11.27
N VAL A 66 4.87 -4.38 11.26
CA VAL A 66 6.21 -4.20 11.81
C VAL A 66 6.93 -3.13 10.99
N GLN A 67 7.47 -2.13 11.68
CA GLN A 67 8.17 -0.99 11.10
C GLN A 67 9.65 -0.96 11.51
N ASP A 68 10.01 -1.57 12.64
CA ASP A 68 11.36 -1.51 13.21
C ASP A 68 11.81 -2.90 13.70
N ILE A 69 12.99 -3.33 13.25
CA ILE A 69 13.74 -4.49 13.74
C ILE A 69 15.01 -3.99 14.41
N SER A 70 15.04 -4.06 15.73
CA SER A 70 16.10 -3.48 16.55
C SER A 70 17.35 -4.37 16.62
N SER A 71 18.41 -3.82 17.24
CA SER A 71 19.75 -4.42 17.25
C SER A 71 19.75 -5.86 17.76
N ASN A 72 20.45 -6.73 17.04
CA ASN A 72 20.58 -8.17 17.34
C ASN A 72 19.27 -8.95 17.44
N ALA A 73 18.14 -8.41 16.95
CA ALA A 73 16.82 -9.05 17.07
C ALA A 73 16.80 -10.52 16.63
N PHE A 74 17.56 -10.89 15.59
CA PHE A 74 17.70 -12.25 15.08
C PHE A 74 19.15 -12.76 15.14
N TYR A 75 20.03 -12.17 15.96
CA TYR A 75 21.45 -12.55 16.01
C TYR A 75 21.62 -14.07 16.18
N ARG A 76 22.43 -14.71 15.34
CA ARG A 76 22.67 -16.18 15.32
C ARG A 76 21.45 -17.07 15.01
N CYS A 77 20.43 -16.56 14.32
CA CYS A 77 19.42 -17.38 13.66
C CYS A 77 19.99 -18.04 12.39
N ARG A 78 20.93 -18.98 12.59
CA ARG A 78 21.82 -19.53 11.55
C ARG A 78 21.14 -20.40 10.48
N ASN A 79 19.90 -20.81 10.70
CA ASN A 79 19.15 -21.65 9.75
C ASN A 79 18.03 -20.88 9.04
N LEU A 80 18.04 -19.55 9.07
CA LEU A 80 17.01 -18.73 8.43
C LEU A 80 17.02 -18.94 6.91
N LYS A 81 15.95 -19.53 6.37
CA LYS A 81 15.77 -19.84 4.95
C LYS A 81 14.79 -18.89 4.27
N THR A 82 13.76 -18.45 4.99
CA THR A 82 12.73 -17.58 4.42
C THR A 82 12.35 -16.49 5.41
N PHE A 83 12.38 -15.25 4.93
CA PHE A 83 11.91 -14.08 5.68
C PHE A 83 10.82 -13.40 4.86
N THR A 84 9.61 -13.33 5.40
CA THR A 84 8.43 -12.82 4.69
C THR A 84 7.94 -11.53 5.32
N ILE A 85 7.88 -10.47 4.53
CA ILE A 85 7.26 -9.19 4.85
C ILE A 85 5.97 -9.10 4.06
N SER A 86 4.82 -9.37 4.69
CA SER A 86 3.51 -9.36 4.02
C SER A 86 2.89 -7.97 3.94
N GLN A 87 3.43 -7.01 4.70
CA GLN A 87 2.91 -5.65 4.82
C GLN A 87 3.55 -4.66 3.86
N ASP A 88 2.75 -3.69 3.42
CA ASP A 88 3.16 -2.68 2.45
C ASP A 88 4.01 -1.52 3.02
N PHE A 89 4.17 -1.48 4.34
CA PHE A 89 5.00 -0.48 5.02
C PHE A 89 6.48 -0.85 4.93
N TRP A 90 7.34 0.17 4.87
CA TRP A 90 8.78 -0.04 4.92
C TRP A 90 9.20 -0.54 6.30
N VAL A 91 10.06 -1.56 6.30
CA VAL A 91 10.65 -2.11 7.52
C VAL A 91 12.07 -1.58 7.64
N PHE A 92 12.33 -0.82 8.70
CA PHE A 92 13.68 -0.46 9.11
C PHE A 92 14.30 -1.61 9.89
N ALA A 93 15.52 -2.00 9.53
CA ALA A 93 16.30 -2.97 10.28
C ALA A 93 17.63 -2.33 10.66
N SER A 94 18.02 -2.49 11.92
CA SER A 94 19.38 -2.18 12.36
C SER A 94 20.41 -3.05 11.62
N GLU A 95 21.62 -2.52 11.42
CA GLU A 95 22.68 -3.17 10.63
C GLU A 95 23.04 -4.57 11.16
N ASP A 96 22.94 -4.78 12.48
CA ASP A 96 23.28 -6.02 13.17
C ASP A 96 22.07 -6.90 13.50
N ALA A 97 20.84 -6.50 13.12
CA ALA A 97 19.61 -7.25 13.40
C ALA A 97 19.71 -8.73 12.99
N PHE A 98 20.42 -9.01 11.90
CA PHE A 98 20.58 -10.35 11.31
C PHE A 98 22.04 -10.84 11.29
N ALA A 99 22.89 -10.32 12.17
CA ALA A 99 24.27 -10.78 12.25
C ALA A 99 24.32 -12.30 12.54
N GLU A 100 25.21 -13.01 11.84
CA GLU A 100 25.31 -14.49 11.87
C GLU A 100 24.02 -15.25 11.45
N CYS A 101 23.13 -14.64 10.65
CA CYS A 101 21.95 -15.35 10.09
C CYS A 101 22.18 -15.99 8.71
N TYR A 102 23.28 -15.65 8.02
CA TYR A 102 23.53 -16.06 6.63
C TYR A 102 22.41 -15.63 5.68
N VAL A 103 22.00 -14.37 5.75
CA VAL A 103 20.91 -13.80 4.94
C VAL A 103 21.15 -13.94 3.44
N ASP A 104 22.41 -14.06 3.00
CA ASP A 104 22.84 -14.37 1.62
C ASP A 104 22.31 -15.71 1.09
N LYS A 105 21.77 -16.56 1.96
CA LYS A 105 21.12 -17.84 1.62
C LYS A 105 19.62 -17.84 1.92
N CYS A 106 19.09 -16.72 2.42
CA CYS A 106 17.70 -16.54 2.77
C CYS A 106 16.92 -15.95 1.60
N GLU A 107 15.74 -16.50 1.31
CA GLU A 107 14.76 -15.91 0.41
C GLU A 107 13.96 -14.84 1.17
N LEU A 108 14.12 -13.58 0.74
CA LEU A 108 13.30 -12.47 1.18
C LEU A 108 12.04 -12.40 0.31
N ARG A 109 10.88 -12.62 0.93
CA ARG A 109 9.57 -12.45 0.30
C ARG A 109 9.00 -11.10 0.69
N VAL A 110 8.73 -10.24 -0.29
CA VAL A 110 8.21 -8.87 -0.08
C VAL A 110 6.86 -8.69 -0.75
N PRO A 111 6.06 -7.68 -0.40
CA PRO A 111 4.77 -7.48 -1.06
C PRO A 111 4.94 -7.21 -2.56
N TYR A 112 3.91 -7.53 -3.34
CA TYR A 112 3.87 -7.22 -4.77
C TYR A 112 4.14 -5.72 -5.04
N GLY A 113 4.95 -5.43 -6.07
CA GLY A 113 5.37 -4.08 -6.43
C GLY A 113 6.47 -3.49 -5.54
N ARG A 114 7.07 -4.26 -4.61
CA ARG A 114 8.11 -3.78 -3.70
C ARG A 114 9.50 -4.31 -4.00
N LYS A 115 9.65 -5.33 -4.85
CA LYS A 115 10.94 -5.99 -5.09
C LYS A 115 12.05 -5.02 -5.47
N ALA A 116 11.81 -4.15 -6.45
CA ALA A 116 12.81 -3.19 -6.94
C ALA A 116 13.38 -2.29 -5.82
N LYS A 117 12.55 -1.91 -4.83
CA LYS A 117 12.99 -1.09 -3.70
C LYS A 117 13.92 -1.87 -2.77
N TYR A 118 13.57 -3.13 -2.45
CA TYR A 118 14.40 -3.98 -1.61
C TYR A 118 15.72 -4.34 -2.30
N GLU A 119 15.72 -4.53 -3.63
CA GLU A 119 16.93 -4.76 -4.44
C GLU A 119 17.87 -3.55 -4.49
N GLN A 120 17.35 -2.33 -4.37
CA GLN A 120 18.14 -1.10 -4.36
C GLN A 120 18.66 -0.72 -2.97
N HIS A 121 18.08 -1.26 -1.91
CA HIS A 121 18.42 -0.87 -0.54
C HIS A 121 19.70 -1.56 -0.04
N GLU A 122 20.59 -0.81 0.61
CA GLU A 122 21.93 -1.29 1.02
C GLU A 122 21.90 -2.56 1.88
N PHE A 123 21.02 -2.60 2.88
CA PHE A 123 20.84 -3.76 3.74
C PHE A 123 20.06 -4.90 3.04
N TRP A 124 18.81 -4.66 2.67
CA TRP A 124 17.91 -5.72 2.17
C TRP A 124 18.40 -6.43 0.90
N LYS A 125 19.17 -5.75 0.03
CA LYS A 125 19.76 -6.39 -1.16
C LYS A 125 20.78 -7.49 -0.84
N THR A 126 21.20 -7.62 0.42
CA THR A 126 22.12 -8.68 0.87
C THR A 126 21.45 -10.05 1.02
N PHE A 127 20.12 -10.10 0.98
CA PHE A 127 19.39 -11.38 1.00
C PHE A 127 19.65 -12.18 -0.28
N GLY A 128 19.73 -13.50 -0.16
CA GLY A 128 20.12 -14.40 -1.26
C GLY A 128 19.21 -14.34 -2.48
N SER A 129 17.91 -14.15 -2.25
CA SER A 129 16.94 -13.83 -3.30
C SER A 129 15.88 -12.88 -2.76
N ILE A 130 15.34 -12.05 -3.66
CA ILE A 130 14.18 -11.21 -3.38
C ILE A 130 13.07 -11.59 -4.35
N VAL A 131 11.97 -12.08 -3.80
CA VAL A 131 10.78 -12.47 -4.55
C VAL A 131 9.58 -11.70 -4.06
N GLU A 132 8.66 -11.41 -4.96
CA GLU A 132 7.38 -10.83 -4.56
C GLU A 132 6.44 -11.94 -4.11
N ILE A 133 5.76 -11.69 -3.00
CA ILE A 133 4.58 -12.44 -2.59
C ILE A 133 3.50 -12.06 -3.60
N VAL A 134 3.48 -12.79 -4.70
CA VAL A 134 2.29 -12.91 -5.52
C VAL A 134 1.42 -13.87 -4.74
N GLU A 135 0.63 -13.36 -3.79
CA GLU A 135 -0.46 -14.19 -3.30
C GLU A 135 -1.23 -14.62 -4.56
N ALA A 136 -1.39 -15.92 -4.77
CA ALA A 136 -2.27 -16.44 -5.80
C ALA A 136 -3.71 -16.10 -5.39
N ARG A 137 -4.06 -14.81 -5.40
CA ARG A 137 -5.41 -14.33 -5.37
C ARG A 137 -5.85 -14.32 -6.82
N GLU A 138 -6.85 -15.13 -7.15
CA GLU A 138 -7.58 -14.92 -8.39
C GLU A 138 -7.99 -13.44 -8.43
N ASN A 139 -7.63 -12.76 -9.51
CA ASN A 139 -7.99 -11.37 -9.67
C ASN A 139 -9.52 -11.30 -9.83
N VAL A 140 -10.24 -11.03 -8.75
CA VAL A 140 -11.71 -10.85 -8.75
C VAL A 140 -12.11 -9.44 -9.20
N CYS A 141 -11.16 -8.66 -9.73
CA CYS A 141 -11.39 -7.31 -10.18
C CYS A 141 -11.95 -7.33 -11.61
N GLU A 142 -13.24 -7.07 -11.70
CA GLU A 142 -14.02 -7.13 -12.93
C GLU A 142 -14.61 -5.77 -13.27
N ALA A 143 -15.06 -5.62 -14.51
CA ALA A 143 -15.81 -4.45 -14.95
C ALA A 143 -17.32 -4.64 -14.67
N VAL A 144 -17.91 -3.73 -13.89
CA VAL A 144 -19.34 -3.71 -13.61
C VAL A 144 -20.01 -2.62 -14.43
N ASP A 145 -20.99 -3.02 -15.21
CA ASP A 145 -21.89 -2.09 -15.90
C ASP A 145 -22.95 -1.57 -14.93
N LEU A 146 -22.81 -0.32 -14.50
CA LEU A 146 -23.77 0.38 -13.64
C LEU A 146 -24.87 1.10 -14.45
N GLY A 147 -24.94 0.89 -15.76
CA GLY A 147 -25.83 1.63 -16.67
C GLY A 147 -25.42 3.09 -16.84
N LEU A 148 -24.12 3.37 -16.77
CA LEU A 148 -23.50 4.69 -16.89
C LEU A 148 -22.69 4.78 -18.19
N SER A 149 -22.07 5.94 -18.47
CA SER A 149 -21.23 6.14 -19.67
C SER A 149 -20.00 5.22 -19.74
N VAL A 150 -19.58 4.66 -18.60
CA VAL A 150 -18.46 3.71 -18.49
C VAL A 150 -18.77 2.62 -17.48
N LYS A 151 -18.07 1.48 -17.63
CA LYS A 151 -18.05 0.41 -16.64
C LYS A 151 -17.01 0.71 -15.57
N TRP A 152 -17.31 0.30 -14.35
CA TRP A 152 -16.50 0.58 -13.17
C TRP A 152 -15.84 -0.68 -12.63
N ALA A 153 -14.58 -0.59 -12.23
CA ALA A 153 -13.87 -1.70 -11.62
C ALA A 153 -14.45 -2.08 -10.23
N THR A 154 -14.51 -3.37 -9.92
CA THR A 154 -14.89 -3.84 -8.57
C THR A 154 -13.80 -3.60 -7.52
N CYS A 155 -12.55 -3.35 -7.91
CA CYS A 155 -11.43 -3.05 -6.99
C CYS A 155 -10.67 -1.75 -7.33
N ASN A 156 -9.85 -1.28 -6.39
CA ASN A 156 -8.85 -0.25 -6.66
C ASN A 156 -7.67 -0.83 -7.45
N VAL A 157 -6.97 0.02 -8.20
CA VAL A 157 -5.71 -0.38 -8.86
C VAL A 157 -4.72 -0.87 -7.80
N GLY A 158 -4.22 -2.09 -7.97
CA GLY A 158 -3.32 -2.75 -7.03
C GLY A 158 -4.01 -3.44 -5.84
N ALA A 159 -5.35 -3.54 -5.82
CA ALA A 159 -6.11 -4.37 -4.89
C ALA A 159 -6.52 -5.70 -5.54
N TYR A 160 -6.73 -6.72 -4.71
CA TYR A 160 -7.20 -8.05 -5.12
C TYR A 160 -8.63 -8.36 -4.63
N SER A 161 -9.26 -7.44 -3.91
CA SER A 161 -10.64 -7.52 -3.46
C SER A 161 -11.26 -6.11 -3.41
N PRO A 162 -12.61 -5.99 -3.44
CA PRO A 162 -13.26 -4.68 -3.45
C PRO A 162 -12.95 -3.81 -2.22
N GLU A 163 -12.77 -4.42 -1.06
CA GLU A 163 -12.53 -3.77 0.23
C GLU A 163 -11.07 -3.31 0.44
N GLU A 164 -10.12 -3.87 -0.31
CA GLU A 164 -8.73 -3.49 -0.18
C GLU A 164 -8.49 -2.05 -0.66
N PRO A 165 -7.65 -1.28 0.05
CA PRO A 165 -7.35 0.10 -0.35
C PRO A 165 -6.65 0.18 -1.71
N GLY A 166 -5.93 -0.87 -2.12
CA GLY A 166 -5.07 -0.84 -3.31
C GLY A 166 -3.84 0.05 -3.12
N ARG A 167 -3.21 0.42 -4.23
CA ARG A 167 -2.01 1.27 -4.24
C ARG A 167 -2.40 2.76 -4.29
N TYR A 168 -1.50 3.60 -3.79
CA TYR A 168 -1.65 5.05 -3.82
C TYR A 168 -0.79 5.63 -4.94
N PHE A 169 -1.33 6.50 -5.77
CA PHE A 169 -0.58 7.08 -6.89
C PHE A 169 -0.52 8.59 -6.72
N ALA A 170 0.63 9.18 -7.02
CA ALA A 170 0.67 10.61 -7.31
C ALA A 170 0.00 10.82 -8.67
N TRP A 171 -0.67 11.94 -8.85
CA TRP A 171 -1.43 12.19 -10.06
C TRP A 171 -0.50 12.22 -11.30
N GLY A 172 -0.77 11.38 -12.30
CA GLY A 172 0.09 11.24 -13.49
C GLY A 172 1.29 10.30 -13.32
N GLU A 173 1.49 9.70 -12.15
CA GLU A 173 2.49 8.65 -11.97
C GLU A 173 1.86 7.27 -12.12
N THR A 174 2.60 6.36 -12.76
CA THR A 174 2.15 5.01 -13.09
C THR A 174 2.54 3.98 -12.02
N GLU A 175 3.41 4.38 -11.11
CA GLU A 175 3.91 3.57 -10.00
C GLU A 175 3.58 4.27 -8.69
N ASP A 176 3.35 3.49 -7.64
CA ASP A 176 3.25 4.05 -6.30
C ASP A 176 4.63 4.27 -5.70
N LYS A 177 4.67 5.01 -4.58
CA LYS A 177 5.90 5.40 -3.91
C LYS A 177 5.79 5.15 -2.42
N PHE A 178 6.94 5.13 -1.75
CA PHE A 178 6.97 5.13 -0.29
C PHE A 178 6.92 6.53 0.31
N GLU A 179 7.13 7.57 -0.50
CA GLU A 179 7.12 8.96 -0.03
C GLU A 179 6.49 9.83 -1.11
N TYR A 180 5.65 10.76 -0.67
CA TYR A 180 4.91 11.65 -1.57
C TYR A 180 5.24 13.07 -1.18
N TYR A 181 6.18 13.66 -1.92
CA TYR A 181 6.61 15.05 -1.74
C TYR A 181 6.78 15.72 -3.11
N TRP A 182 6.80 17.05 -3.13
CA TRP A 182 7.18 17.77 -4.35
C TRP A 182 8.59 17.40 -4.84
N SER A 183 9.54 17.15 -3.93
CA SER A 183 10.92 16.77 -4.28
C SER A 183 11.02 15.50 -5.12
N ASN A 184 10.05 14.60 -5.02
CA ASN A 184 10.05 13.31 -5.73
C ASN A 184 8.83 13.12 -6.65
N TYR A 185 8.09 14.19 -6.94
CA TYR A 185 6.97 14.16 -7.88
C TYR A 185 7.49 14.28 -9.31
N LYS A 186 7.14 13.31 -10.16
CA LYS A 186 7.67 13.11 -11.52
C LYS A 186 7.55 14.35 -12.41
N TYR A 187 6.46 15.11 -12.28
CA TYR A 187 6.16 16.24 -13.16
C TYR A 187 6.47 17.61 -12.54
N CYS A 188 7.55 17.69 -11.77
CA CYS A 188 8.13 18.95 -11.37
C CYS A 188 9.65 18.86 -11.16
N ASN A 189 10.32 20.01 -11.08
CA ASN A 189 11.69 20.10 -10.59
C ASN A 189 11.68 20.50 -9.10
N GLY A 190 11.21 19.57 -8.27
CA GLY A 190 11.22 19.64 -6.80
C GLY A 190 10.26 20.63 -6.13
N SER A 191 9.43 21.37 -6.89
CA SER A 191 8.50 22.37 -6.35
C SER A 191 7.23 22.49 -7.19
N LYS A 192 6.14 22.94 -6.57
CA LYS A 192 4.87 23.25 -7.25
C LYS A 192 4.98 24.33 -8.33
N THR A 193 6.02 25.16 -8.30
CA THR A 193 6.25 26.26 -9.26
C THR A 193 7.13 25.87 -10.46
N THR A 194 7.56 24.61 -10.54
CA THR A 194 8.50 24.11 -11.55
C THR A 194 7.93 22.90 -12.29
N LEU A 195 6.62 22.91 -12.55
CA LEU A 195 5.91 21.86 -13.25
C LEU A 195 6.48 21.66 -14.66
N THR A 196 6.63 20.40 -15.06
CA THR A 196 7.19 20.02 -16.36
C THR A 196 6.16 19.42 -17.31
N LYS A 197 4.96 19.08 -16.81
CA LYS A 197 3.84 18.54 -17.58
C LYS A 197 2.49 18.87 -16.93
N TYR A 198 1.44 18.93 -17.74
CA TYR A 198 0.06 19.24 -17.38
C TYR A 198 -0.04 20.57 -16.65
N ASN A 199 0.28 21.65 -17.35
CA ASN A 199 0.30 22.99 -16.79
C ASN A 199 -0.32 23.99 -17.75
N THR A 200 -1.18 24.84 -17.19
CA THR A 200 -1.98 25.86 -17.88
C THR A 200 -1.56 27.28 -17.51
N ASP A 201 -0.62 27.46 -16.56
CA ASP A 201 -0.20 28.76 -16.06
C ASP A 201 1.34 28.86 -16.04
N SER A 202 1.86 29.86 -16.76
CA SER A 202 3.30 30.09 -16.91
C SER A 202 4.02 30.45 -15.60
N ASN A 203 3.28 30.85 -14.56
CA ASN A 203 3.83 31.08 -13.22
C ASN A 203 4.31 29.77 -12.54
N TYR A 204 3.91 28.61 -13.06
CA TYR A 204 4.19 27.31 -12.45
C TYR A 204 5.08 26.39 -13.28
N GLY A 205 5.70 26.87 -14.37
CA GLY A 205 6.66 26.09 -15.16
C GLY A 205 6.30 25.98 -16.64
N ILE A 206 6.60 24.83 -17.24
CA ILE A 206 6.40 24.58 -18.67
C ILE A 206 4.92 24.42 -18.96
N VAL A 207 4.35 25.25 -19.84
CA VAL A 207 2.92 25.21 -20.21
C VAL A 207 2.72 24.28 -21.41
N ASP A 208 1.83 23.29 -21.25
CA ASP A 208 1.39 22.38 -22.32
C ASP A 208 -0.14 22.39 -22.52
N ASN A 209 -0.87 23.12 -21.67
CA ASN A 209 -2.32 23.26 -21.66
C ASN A 209 -3.11 21.94 -21.56
N LYS A 210 -2.46 20.84 -21.14
CA LYS A 210 -3.14 19.56 -20.94
C LYS A 210 -3.85 19.55 -19.59
N THR A 211 -5.16 19.31 -19.61
CA THR A 211 -6.02 19.28 -18.41
C THR A 211 -6.52 17.87 -18.08
N THR A 212 -6.17 16.87 -18.87
CA THR A 212 -6.51 15.46 -18.63
C THR A 212 -5.27 14.60 -18.87
N LEU A 213 -5.11 13.52 -18.09
CA LEU A 213 -3.97 12.61 -18.24
C LEU A 213 -3.91 11.98 -19.64
N ASP A 214 -2.71 11.97 -20.22
CA ASP A 214 -2.37 11.08 -21.32
C ASP A 214 -2.41 9.63 -20.81
N LEU A 215 -2.78 8.67 -21.67
CA LEU A 215 -2.82 7.25 -21.30
C LEU A 215 -1.47 6.69 -20.85
N SER A 216 -0.34 7.28 -21.27
CA SER A 216 1.00 6.88 -20.82
C SER A 216 1.28 7.22 -19.35
N ASP A 217 0.48 8.12 -18.77
CA ASP A 217 0.63 8.63 -17.40
C ASP A 217 -0.53 8.19 -16.50
N ASP A 218 -1.38 7.31 -17.02
CA ASP A 218 -2.55 6.82 -16.32
C ASP A 218 -2.20 5.55 -15.52
N ALA A 219 -2.34 5.64 -14.19
CA ALA A 219 -1.99 4.53 -13.29
C ALA A 219 -2.80 3.26 -13.58
N ALA A 220 -4.09 3.38 -13.91
CA ALA A 220 -4.91 2.21 -14.22
C ALA A 220 -4.48 1.57 -15.53
N ARG A 221 -4.23 2.38 -16.57
CA ARG A 221 -3.74 1.87 -17.86
C ARG A 221 -2.39 1.17 -17.72
N ALA A 222 -1.46 1.76 -16.97
CA ALA A 222 -0.13 1.20 -16.81
C ALA A 222 -0.13 -0.12 -16.01
N ASN A 223 -0.98 -0.24 -14.99
CA ASN A 223 -1.00 -1.40 -14.12
C ASN A 223 -1.90 -2.54 -14.63
N TRP A 224 -3.00 -2.23 -15.31
CA TRP A 224 -3.99 -3.23 -15.75
C TRP A 224 -4.07 -3.41 -17.27
N GLY A 225 -3.41 -2.57 -18.06
CA GLY A 225 -3.35 -2.71 -19.51
C GLY A 225 -4.61 -2.24 -20.23
N GLY A 226 -4.88 -2.83 -21.40
CA GLY A 226 -5.84 -2.38 -22.43
C GLY A 226 -7.17 -1.85 -21.89
N ALA A 227 -7.85 -0.93 -22.57
CA ALA A 227 -9.09 -0.24 -22.16
C ALA A 227 -9.16 0.45 -20.77
N TRP A 228 -8.59 -0.08 -19.70
CA TRP A 228 -8.60 0.50 -18.35
C TRP A 228 -7.91 1.86 -18.32
N ARG A 229 -8.51 2.78 -17.56
CA ARG A 229 -7.97 4.11 -17.28
C ARG A 229 -8.59 4.70 -16.02
N MET A 230 -8.03 5.80 -15.55
CA MET A 230 -8.62 6.65 -14.53
C MET A 230 -9.90 7.32 -15.07
N PRO A 231 -10.97 7.39 -14.25
CA PRO A 231 -12.17 8.14 -14.57
C PRO A 231 -11.89 9.64 -14.63
N THR A 232 -12.56 10.33 -15.54
CA THR A 232 -12.57 11.79 -15.60
C THR A 232 -13.41 12.38 -14.46
N TYR A 233 -13.32 13.69 -14.26
CA TYR A 233 -14.21 14.39 -13.34
C TYR A 233 -15.70 14.12 -13.66
N ASN A 234 -16.09 14.19 -14.93
CA ASN A 234 -17.48 14.04 -15.33
C ASN A 234 -18.03 12.62 -15.09
N GLU A 235 -17.23 11.58 -15.29
CA GLU A 235 -17.66 10.19 -15.06
C GLU A 235 -17.89 9.89 -13.58
N TRP A 236 -17.01 10.41 -12.72
CA TRP A 236 -17.24 10.38 -11.28
C TRP A 236 -18.49 11.17 -10.87
N ASP A 237 -18.79 12.31 -11.53
CA ASP A 237 -19.99 13.10 -11.24
C ASP A 237 -21.26 12.36 -11.66
N GLU A 238 -21.20 11.68 -12.80
CA GLU A 238 -22.24 10.75 -13.25
C GLU A 238 -22.45 9.63 -12.23
N LEU A 239 -21.40 8.96 -11.76
CA LEU A 239 -21.51 7.93 -10.71
C LEU A 239 -22.16 8.49 -9.44
N LYS A 240 -21.71 9.68 -9.00
CA LYS A 240 -22.23 10.34 -7.79
C LYS A 240 -23.72 10.65 -7.89
N ASN A 241 -24.18 11.17 -9.02
CA ASN A 241 -25.54 11.66 -9.19
C ASN A 241 -26.52 10.54 -9.60
N SER A 242 -26.06 9.56 -10.37
CA SER A 242 -26.88 8.47 -10.92
C SER A 242 -26.95 7.23 -10.02
N CYS A 243 -26.17 7.17 -8.94
CA CYS A 243 -26.19 6.05 -7.99
C CYS A 243 -26.68 6.47 -6.59
N THR A 244 -27.10 5.48 -5.81
CA THR A 244 -27.36 5.60 -4.37
C THR A 244 -26.10 5.19 -3.61
N TRP A 245 -25.70 6.02 -2.65
CA TRP A 245 -24.48 5.83 -1.85
C TRP A 245 -24.86 5.46 -0.40
N THR A 246 -24.60 4.21 -0.01
CA THR A 246 -24.88 3.72 1.35
C THR A 246 -23.57 3.43 2.08
N TRP A 247 -23.32 4.15 3.18
CA TRP A 247 -22.15 3.87 4.02
C TRP A 247 -22.35 2.53 4.73
N THR A 248 -21.36 1.64 4.63
CA THR A 248 -21.43 0.27 5.16
C THR A 248 -20.04 -0.26 5.48
N THR A 249 -19.99 -1.42 6.12
CA THR A 249 -18.77 -2.19 6.34
C THR A 249 -18.82 -3.48 5.50
N GLN A 250 -17.79 -3.74 4.72
CA GLN A 250 -17.60 -4.97 3.95
C GLN A 250 -16.29 -5.62 4.41
N ASN A 251 -16.35 -6.86 4.90
CA ASN A 251 -15.19 -7.61 5.40
C ASN A 251 -14.33 -6.82 6.40
N GLY A 252 -14.96 -6.09 7.31
CA GLY A 252 -14.29 -5.27 8.33
C GLY A 252 -13.76 -3.91 7.84
N VAL A 253 -13.92 -3.58 6.56
CA VAL A 253 -13.52 -2.29 5.99
C VAL A 253 -14.73 -1.41 5.76
N ASN A 254 -14.71 -0.19 6.29
CA ASN A 254 -15.76 0.80 6.06
C ASN A 254 -15.63 1.42 4.68
N GLY A 255 -16.75 1.80 4.07
CA GLY A 255 -16.78 2.46 2.78
C GLY A 255 -18.21 2.69 2.28
N TYR A 256 -18.34 3.01 1.00
CA TYR A 256 -19.63 3.17 0.36
C TYR A 256 -19.95 2.00 -0.56
N LYS A 257 -21.12 1.38 -0.37
CA LYS A 257 -21.78 0.60 -1.42
C LYS A 257 -22.49 1.58 -2.36
N VAL A 258 -22.03 1.64 -3.60
CA VAL A 258 -22.57 2.51 -4.66
C VAL A 258 -23.45 1.66 -5.55
N THR A 259 -24.75 1.90 -5.53
CA THR A 259 -25.75 1.08 -6.25
C THR A 259 -26.41 1.91 -7.34
N SER A 260 -26.36 1.43 -8.58
CA SER A 260 -27.01 2.07 -9.72
C SER A 260 -28.52 2.20 -9.49
N LYS A 261 -29.06 3.40 -9.73
CA LYS A 261 -30.51 3.63 -9.74
C LYS A 261 -31.17 3.03 -10.99
N THR A 262 -30.40 2.73 -12.04
CA THR A 262 -30.90 2.27 -13.33
C THR A 262 -31.09 0.76 -13.37
N ASN A 263 -30.06 0.00 -12.95
CA ASN A 263 -30.06 -1.46 -13.10
C ASN A 263 -29.81 -2.23 -11.80
N GLY A 264 -29.61 -1.55 -10.67
CA GLY A 264 -29.39 -2.18 -9.37
C GLY A 264 -28.02 -2.82 -9.16
N ASN A 265 -27.14 -2.82 -10.18
CA ASN A 265 -25.76 -3.27 -10.02
C ASN A 265 -25.01 -2.35 -9.07
N SER A 266 -23.97 -2.87 -8.40
CA SER A 266 -23.25 -2.10 -7.39
C SER A 266 -21.77 -2.40 -7.35
N ILE A 267 -21.00 -1.41 -6.91
CA ILE A 267 -19.59 -1.53 -6.53
C ILE A 267 -19.39 -1.09 -5.07
N PHE A 268 -18.29 -1.51 -4.45
CA PHE A 268 -17.87 -1.03 -3.14
C PHE A 268 -16.63 -0.14 -3.26
N LEU A 269 -16.68 1.05 -2.66
CA LEU A 269 -15.58 1.99 -2.56
C LEU A 269 -15.10 2.05 -1.11
N PRO A 270 -13.97 1.41 -0.76
CA PRO A 270 -13.46 1.43 0.61
C PRO A 270 -13.05 2.84 1.03
N ALA A 271 -13.15 3.13 2.32
CA ALA A 271 -12.56 4.32 2.92
C ALA A 271 -11.03 4.17 2.98
N ALA A 272 -10.40 4.20 1.81
CA ALA A 272 -9.01 3.83 1.61
C ALA A 272 -8.00 4.89 2.08
N GLY A 273 -8.45 6.04 2.56
CA GLY A 273 -7.58 7.10 3.04
C GLY A 273 -6.75 7.73 1.93
N TYR A 274 -5.61 8.28 2.30
CA TYR A 274 -4.63 8.84 1.38
C TYR A 274 -3.23 8.81 2.01
N ARG A 275 -2.22 9.04 1.18
CA ARG A 275 -0.82 9.07 1.60
C ARG A 275 -0.22 10.46 1.46
N ASP A 276 0.47 10.89 2.52
CA ASP A 276 1.17 12.18 2.62
C ASP A 276 2.54 11.94 3.25
N GLY A 277 3.60 12.31 2.53
CA GLY A 277 4.95 11.89 2.88
C GLY A 277 5.04 10.38 3.02
N THR A 278 5.50 9.90 4.17
CA THR A 278 5.64 8.46 4.53
C THR A 278 4.37 7.85 5.13
N SER A 279 3.37 8.67 5.47
CA SER A 279 2.27 8.26 6.33
C SER A 279 0.97 8.05 5.55
N VAL A 280 0.20 7.04 5.97
CA VAL A 280 -1.14 6.76 5.45
C VAL A 280 -2.17 7.28 6.46
N TYR A 281 -3.08 8.14 6.00
CA TYR A 281 -4.06 8.82 6.83
C TYR A 281 -5.49 8.40 6.49
N SER A 282 -6.34 8.42 7.51
CA SER A 282 -7.81 8.29 7.38
C SER A 282 -8.34 6.98 6.79
N VAL A 283 -7.53 5.92 6.76
CA VAL A 283 -8.02 4.57 6.40
C VAL A 283 -9.16 4.17 7.34
N GLY A 284 -10.23 3.62 6.78
CA GLY A 284 -11.45 3.25 7.50
C GLY A 284 -12.41 4.41 7.80
N SER A 285 -12.06 5.67 7.49
CA SER A 285 -12.91 6.84 7.78
C SER A 285 -13.12 7.80 6.60
N ARG A 286 -12.23 7.79 5.60
CA ARG A 286 -12.33 8.65 4.41
C ARG A 286 -11.89 7.91 3.15
N GLY A 287 -12.59 8.11 2.04
CA GLY A 287 -12.12 7.71 0.70
C GLY A 287 -11.50 8.89 -0.06
N CYS A 288 -10.38 8.65 -0.76
CA CYS A 288 -9.75 9.62 -1.67
C CYS A 288 -9.38 8.94 -2.98
N TYR A 289 -10.00 9.38 -4.07
CA TYR A 289 -9.91 8.73 -5.37
C TYR A 289 -9.62 9.74 -6.47
N TRP A 290 -8.47 9.62 -7.12
CA TRP A 290 -8.13 10.54 -8.20
C TRP A 290 -9.14 10.48 -9.35
N SER A 291 -9.40 11.63 -9.96
CA SER A 291 -9.83 11.68 -11.36
C SER A 291 -8.62 11.91 -12.27
N SER A 292 -8.76 11.65 -13.56
CA SER A 292 -7.77 11.99 -14.57
C SER A 292 -7.75 13.49 -14.93
N SER A 293 -8.56 14.32 -14.26
CA SER A 293 -8.77 15.73 -14.61
C SER A 293 -8.01 16.68 -13.68
N LEU A 294 -7.29 17.63 -14.29
CA LEU A 294 -6.60 18.73 -13.63
C LEU A 294 -7.59 19.74 -13.04
N HIS A 295 -7.22 20.42 -11.96
CA HIS A 295 -8.02 21.51 -11.42
C HIS A 295 -8.02 22.72 -12.38
N GLU A 296 -9.19 23.32 -12.60
CA GLU A 296 -9.36 24.36 -13.63
C GLU A 296 -8.52 25.62 -13.41
N SER A 297 -8.31 26.04 -12.16
CA SER A 297 -7.58 27.29 -11.84
C SER A 297 -6.15 27.09 -11.32
N TYR A 298 -5.75 25.86 -10.99
CA TYR A 298 -4.52 25.61 -10.24
C TYR A 298 -3.81 24.38 -10.80
N PRO A 299 -2.78 24.54 -11.64
CA PRO A 299 -2.16 23.43 -12.37
C PRO A 299 -1.36 22.47 -11.48
N TYR A 300 -1.07 22.86 -10.23
CA TYR A 300 -0.46 21.98 -9.23
C TYR A 300 -1.50 21.19 -8.43
N TYR A 301 -2.79 21.37 -8.71
CA TYR A 301 -3.91 20.61 -8.15
C TYR A 301 -4.60 19.74 -9.22
N ALA A 302 -5.12 18.60 -8.77
CA ALA A 302 -6.01 17.76 -9.55
C ALA A 302 -7.29 17.46 -8.76
N TYR A 303 -8.37 17.13 -9.47
CA TYR A 303 -9.62 16.75 -8.83
C TYR A 303 -9.57 15.32 -8.33
N TYR A 304 -10.22 15.08 -7.20
CA TYR A 304 -10.44 13.75 -6.67
C TYR A 304 -11.80 13.68 -5.98
N LEU A 305 -12.41 12.50 -6.02
CA LEU A 305 -13.59 12.21 -5.21
C LEU A 305 -13.15 12.03 -3.77
N ARG A 306 -13.79 12.75 -2.85
CA ARG A 306 -13.63 12.62 -1.42
C ARG A 306 -14.94 12.18 -0.78
N PHE A 307 -14.88 11.24 0.16
CA PHE A 307 -16.03 10.93 0.99
C PHE A 307 -15.68 10.57 2.43
N ASN A 308 -16.67 10.68 3.32
CA ASN A 308 -16.67 10.29 4.73
C ASN A 308 -18.04 9.68 5.06
N SER A 309 -18.22 9.10 6.25
CA SER A 309 -19.57 8.74 6.72
C SER A 309 -20.50 9.96 6.74
N GLY A 310 -21.39 10.05 5.75
CA GLY A 310 -22.40 11.10 5.62
C GLY A 310 -22.14 12.15 4.55
N THR A 311 -20.97 12.18 3.91
CA THR A 311 -20.63 13.18 2.88
C THR A 311 -19.88 12.55 1.72
N VAL A 312 -20.33 12.81 0.49
CA VAL A 312 -19.65 12.45 -0.76
C VAL A 312 -19.55 13.72 -1.61
N GLY A 313 -18.34 14.09 -2.02
CA GLY A 313 -18.16 15.35 -2.72
C GLY A 313 -16.80 15.49 -3.41
N TRP A 314 -16.69 16.61 -4.10
CA TRP A 314 -15.51 16.98 -4.85
C TRP A 314 -14.51 17.73 -3.98
N SER A 315 -13.24 17.45 -4.21
CA SER A 315 -12.14 18.20 -3.65
C SER A 315 -11.01 18.22 -4.66
N TYR A 316 -10.03 19.08 -4.40
CA TYR A 316 -8.77 19.10 -5.11
C TYR A 316 -7.61 19.03 -4.12
N ASN A 317 -6.48 18.52 -4.56
CA ASN A 317 -5.28 18.40 -3.72
C ASN A 317 -4.01 18.49 -4.58
N ASN A 318 -2.87 18.71 -3.93
CA ASN A 318 -1.58 18.72 -4.62
C ASN A 318 -1.36 17.39 -5.34
N ARG A 319 -0.88 17.46 -6.57
CA ARG A 319 -0.68 16.28 -7.43
C ARG A 319 0.32 15.27 -6.87
N TYR A 320 1.21 15.70 -5.98
CA TYR A 320 2.14 14.79 -5.34
C TYR A 320 1.47 13.85 -4.33
N TYR A 321 0.28 14.12 -3.80
CA TYR A 321 -0.35 13.25 -2.80
C TYR A 321 -0.65 11.87 -3.37
N GLY A 322 -0.50 10.84 -2.54
CA GLY A 322 -0.92 9.49 -2.88
C GLY A 322 -2.44 9.34 -2.70
N HIS A 323 -3.20 9.22 -3.77
CA HIS A 323 -4.62 8.80 -3.71
C HIS A 323 -4.83 7.50 -4.48
N THR A 324 -5.87 6.78 -4.09
CA THR A 324 -6.24 5.53 -4.75
C THR A 324 -6.88 5.80 -6.11
N VAL A 325 -6.94 4.77 -6.95
CA VAL A 325 -7.57 4.84 -8.27
C VAL A 325 -8.60 3.75 -8.39
N ARG A 326 -9.84 4.13 -8.69
CA ARG A 326 -10.91 3.22 -9.10
C ARG A 326 -11.05 3.32 -10.62
N ALA A 327 -10.55 2.32 -11.34
CA ALA A 327 -10.47 2.37 -12.78
C ALA A 327 -11.85 2.23 -13.47
N VAL A 328 -11.92 2.72 -14.71
CA VAL A 328 -13.06 2.57 -15.61
C VAL A 328 -12.63 2.05 -16.97
N CYS A 329 -13.58 1.45 -17.71
CA CYS A 329 -13.41 1.04 -19.10
C CYS A 329 -14.71 1.24 -19.89
N LEU A 330 -14.65 1.13 -21.22
CA LEU A 330 -15.81 1.19 -22.11
C LEU A 330 -16.69 -0.08 -22.07
#